data_AF-A0A959TM63-F1
#
_entry.id   AF-A0A959TM63-F1
#
_cell.length_a   1.000
_cell.length_b   1.000
_cell.length_c   1.000
_cell.angle_alpha   90.00
_cell.angle_beta   90.00
_cell.angle_gamma   90.00
#
_symmetry.space_group_name_H-M   'P 1'
#
loop_
_entity.id
_entity.type
_entity.pdbx_description
1 polymer ?
#
loop_
_entity_poly.entity_id
_entity_poly.type
_entity_poly.pdbx_seq_one_letter_code
_entity_poly.pdbx_strand_id
1 'polypeptide(L)'
;MVTLHPPSGPVRARIALPGSKSVANRALVCAALAGETSVVKGLPEATDTRILHQLLQERPARMHCGLGGTTLRFALAWAAVQEGEERLVTGEAALLARP
;
A
#
# COMPACT_ATOMS: atom_id res chain seq x y z
N MET A 1 6.29 19.93 15.86
CA MET A 1 5.55 19.52 17.06
C MET A 1 4.13 20.07 16.92
N VAL A 2 3.11 19.21 17.03
CA VAL A 2 1.70 19.63 16.93
C VAL A 2 1.10 19.50 18.33
N THR A 3 0.52 20.58 18.86
CA THR A 3 -0.19 20.57 20.14
C THR A 3 -1.69 20.44 19.87
N LEU A 4 -2.33 19.48 20.51
CA LEU A 4 -3.77 19.25 20.38
C LEU A 4 -4.51 19.89 21.56
N HIS A 5 -5.62 20.57 21.29
CA HIS A 5 -6.49 21.15 22.30
C HIS A 5 -7.89 20.53 22.22
N PRO A 6 -8.57 20.31 23.35
CA PRO A 6 -9.94 19.85 23.34
C PRO A 6 -10.86 20.91 22.70
N PRO A 7 -11.91 20.49 21.97
CA PRO A 7 -12.88 21.44 21.43
C PRO A 7 -13.64 22.13 22.58
N SER A 8 -13.86 23.44 22.46
CA SER A 8 -14.57 24.25 23.47
C SER A 8 -16.09 24.05 23.46
N GLY A 9 -16.61 23.18 22.59
CA GLY A 9 -18.02 22.85 22.45
C GLY A 9 -18.23 21.71 21.43
N PRO A 10 -19.49 21.33 21.14
CA PRO A 10 -19.79 20.25 20.20
C PRO A 10 -19.20 20.50 18.81
N VAL A 11 -18.48 19.51 18.26
CA VAL A 11 -17.93 19.58 16.89
C VAL A 11 -19.03 19.23 15.90
N ARG A 12 -19.45 20.20 15.08
CA ARG A 12 -20.35 20.00 13.94
C ARG A 12 -19.58 20.24 12.65
N ALA A 13 -19.16 19.16 12.00
CA ALA A 13 -18.42 19.22 10.74
C ALA A 13 -18.85 18.11 9.79
N ARG A 14 -18.70 18.36 8.48
CA ARG A 14 -18.77 17.33 7.44
C ARG A 14 -17.39 17.21 6.82
N ILE A 15 -16.80 16.02 6.90
CA ILE A 15 -15.45 15.76 6.42
C ILE A 15 -15.54 14.74 5.27
N ALA A 16 -14.92 15.07 4.14
CA ALA A 16 -14.69 14.09 3.09
C ALA A 16 -13.47 13.26 3.48
N LEU A 17 -13.70 12.00 3.85
CA LEU A 17 -12.61 11.10 4.18
C LEU A 17 -11.92 10.62 2.89
N PRO A 18 -10.59 10.43 2.91
CA PRO A 18 -9.90 9.80 1.79
C PRO A 18 -10.38 8.35 1.62
N GLY A 19 -10.12 7.80 0.42
CA GLY A 19 -10.41 6.40 0.12
C GLY A 19 -9.73 5.43 1.09
N SER A 20 -10.33 4.25 1.24
CA SER A 20 -9.79 3.22 2.13
C SER A 20 -8.50 2.61 1.57
N LYS A 21 -7.40 2.76 2.34
CA LYS A 21 -6.09 2.17 2.02
C LYS A 21 -6.17 0.65 1.76
N SER A 22 -6.89 -0.08 2.60
CA SER A 22 -7.03 -1.53 2.46
C SER A 22 -7.83 -1.94 1.24
N VAL A 23 -8.85 -1.16 0.86
CA VAL A 23 -9.61 -1.41 -0.38
C VAL A 23 -8.73 -1.14 -1.60
N ALA A 24 -8.01 -0.01 -1.61
CA ALA A 24 -7.10 0.33 -2.68
C ALA A 24 -6.00 -0.73 -2.89
N ASN A 25 -5.35 -1.19 -1.81
CA ASN A 25 -4.30 -2.21 -1.91
C ASN A 25 -4.81 -3.55 -2.45
N ARG A 26 -6.01 -3.99 -2.03
CA ARG A 26 -6.64 -5.19 -2.59
C ARG A 26 -6.97 -5.03 -4.07
N ALA A 27 -7.58 -3.90 -4.44
CA ALA A 27 -7.91 -3.60 -5.83
C ALA A 27 -6.66 -3.61 -6.72
N LEU A 28 -5.55 -3.03 -6.25
CA LEU A 28 -4.27 -3.03 -6.96
C LEU A 28 -3.73 -4.44 -7.20
N VAL A 29 -3.75 -5.33 -6.20
CA VAL A 29 -3.29 -6.72 -6.38
C VAL A 29 -4.18 -7.47 -7.36
N CYS A 30 -5.50 -7.36 -7.24
CA CYS A 30 -6.42 -7.98 -8.20
C CYS A 30 -6.19 -7.48 -9.62
N ALA A 31 -6.01 -6.17 -9.79
CA ALA A 31 -5.74 -5.55 -11.08
C ALA A 31 -4.38 -6.00 -11.67
N ALA A 32 -3.35 -6.14 -10.83
CA ALA A 32 -2.05 -6.65 -11.24
C ALA A 32 -2.10 -8.12 -11.68
N LEU A 33 -2.85 -8.97 -10.96
CA LEU A 33 -3.09 -10.36 -11.35
C LEU A 33 -3.90 -10.46 -12.65
N ALA A 34 -4.82 -9.51 -12.90
CA ALA A 34 -5.55 -9.39 -14.16
C ALA A 34 -4.70 -8.78 -15.30
N GLY A 35 -3.47 -8.37 -15.03
CA GLY A 35 -2.53 -7.86 -16.03
C GLY A 35 -2.55 -6.35 -16.23
N GLU A 36 -3.52 -5.60 -15.67
CA GLU A 36 -3.61 -4.16 -15.87
C GLU A 36 -3.97 -3.40 -14.58
N THR A 37 -2.99 -2.72 -14.01
CA THR A 37 -3.12 -1.95 -12.77
C THR A 37 -3.75 -0.56 -12.96
N SER A 38 -3.76 -0.03 -14.18
CA SER A 38 -4.23 1.31 -14.53
C SER A 38 -5.75 1.49 -14.33
N VAL A 39 -6.51 0.40 -14.28
CA VAL A 39 -7.96 0.39 -14.07
C VAL A 39 -8.36 0.91 -12.68
N VAL A 40 -7.45 0.86 -11.71
CA VAL A 40 -7.71 1.31 -10.34
C VAL A 40 -7.54 2.82 -10.26
N LYS A 41 -8.64 3.54 -10.07
CA LYS A 41 -8.67 5.01 -9.99
C LYS A 41 -8.91 5.49 -8.56
N GLY A 42 -8.53 6.74 -8.28
CA GLY A 42 -8.81 7.39 -6.99
C GLY A 42 -8.06 6.77 -5.81
N LEU A 43 -6.82 6.35 -6.03
CA LEU A 43 -5.97 5.81 -4.96
C LEU A 43 -5.77 6.86 -3.85
N PRO A 44 -5.87 6.49 -2.57
CA PRO A 44 -5.55 7.39 -1.47
C PRO A 44 -4.07 7.77 -1.48
N GLU A 45 -3.74 8.96 -0.98
CA GLU A 45 -2.35 9.47 -0.85
C GLU A 45 -1.50 8.76 0.21
N ALA A 46 -1.90 7.55 0.61
CA ALA A 46 -1.17 6.75 1.57
C ALA A 46 0.12 6.20 0.98
N THR A 47 1.23 6.35 1.71
CA THR A 47 2.55 5.88 1.31
C THR A 47 2.54 4.40 0.92
N ASP A 48 1.94 3.53 1.74
CA ASP A 48 1.84 2.09 1.47
C ASP A 48 1.17 1.79 0.13
N THR A 49 0.10 2.53 -0.20
CA THR A 49 -0.66 2.36 -1.45
C THR A 49 0.15 2.82 -2.66
N ARG A 50 0.86 3.96 -2.53
CA ARG A 50 1.73 4.47 -3.59
C ARG A 50 2.89 3.51 -3.89
N ILE A 51 3.57 3.02 -2.85
CA ILE A 51 4.68 2.06 -3.01
C ILE A 51 4.16 0.77 -3.64
N LEU A 52 3.05 0.22 -3.15
CA LEU A 52 2.50 -1.02 -3.71
C LEU A 52 2.12 -0.84 -5.19
N HIS A 53 1.49 0.27 -5.54
CA HIS A 53 1.14 0.57 -6.93
C HIS A 53 2.38 0.61 -7.83
N GLN A 54 3.42 1.34 -7.41
CA GLN A 54 4.68 1.42 -8.14
C GLN A 54 5.32 0.05 -8.33
N LEU A 55 5.41 -0.75 -7.27
CA LEU A 55 6.00 -2.09 -7.33
C LEU A 55 5.25 -3.04 -8.27
N LEU A 56 3.93 -2.95 -8.34
CA LEU A 56 3.10 -3.79 -9.23
C LEU A 56 3.13 -3.33 -10.70
N GLN A 57 3.41 -2.05 -10.93
CA GLN A 57 3.62 -1.47 -12.25
C GLN A 57 5.01 -1.81 -12.81
N GLU A 58 6.06 -1.55 -12.04
CA GLU A 58 7.45 -1.72 -12.46
C GLU A 58 7.93 -3.19 -12.37
N ARG A 59 7.32 -3.98 -11.48
CA ARG A 59 7.62 -5.40 -11.23
C ARG A 59 9.12 -5.72 -11.10
N PRO A 60 9.89 -4.94 -10.32
CA PRO A 60 11.33 -5.13 -10.23
C PRO A 60 11.67 -6.49 -9.58
N ALA A 61 12.84 -7.04 -9.91
CA ALA A 61 13.36 -8.25 -9.27
C ALA A 61 13.53 -8.08 -7.74
N ARG A 62 13.84 -6.85 -7.29
CA ARG A 62 13.89 -6.48 -5.87
C ARG A 62 12.75 -5.51 -5.54
N MET A 63 11.79 -5.96 -4.75
CA MET A 63 10.60 -5.20 -4.36
C MET A 63 10.78 -4.61 -2.95
N HIS A 64 11.22 -3.35 -2.88
CA HIS A 64 11.46 -2.66 -1.59
C HIS A 64 10.19 -1.98 -1.06
N CYS A 65 9.64 -2.50 0.03
CA CYS A 65 8.34 -2.11 0.58
C CYS A 65 8.40 -0.95 1.59
N GLY A 66 9.59 -0.39 1.84
CA GLY A 66 9.79 0.67 2.84
C GLY A 66 9.48 0.18 4.26
N LEU A 67 8.66 0.93 5.00
CA LEU A 67 8.17 0.56 6.34
C LEU A 67 6.78 -0.14 6.30
N GLY A 68 6.16 -0.21 5.13
CA GLY A 68 4.77 -0.61 4.92
C GLY A 68 4.57 -2.12 5.06
N GLY A 69 4.15 -2.58 6.25
CA GLY A 69 3.84 -4.00 6.47
C GLY A 69 2.67 -4.51 5.64
N THR A 70 1.75 -3.62 5.25
CA THR A 70 0.68 -3.98 4.32
C THR A 70 1.23 -4.12 2.90
N THR A 71 2.09 -3.21 2.46
CA THR A 71 2.79 -3.28 1.17
C THR A 71 3.55 -4.59 1.03
N LEU A 72 4.35 -4.97 2.04
CA LEU A 72 5.13 -6.21 2.00
C LEU A 72 4.25 -7.45 1.86
N ARG A 73 3.17 -7.56 2.64
CA ARG A 73 2.29 -8.74 2.58
C ARG A 73 1.59 -8.87 1.23
N PHE A 74 1.14 -7.75 0.65
CA PHE A 74 0.50 -7.77 -0.67
C PHE A 74 1.49 -8.00 -1.81
N ALA A 75 2.67 -7.37 -1.77
CA ALA A 75 3.72 -7.58 -2.74
C ALA A 75 4.22 -9.04 -2.72
N LEU A 76 4.40 -9.61 -1.52
CA LEU A 76 4.76 -11.02 -1.36
C LEU A 76 3.69 -11.96 -1.91
N ALA A 77 2.41 -11.71 -1.60
CA ALA A 77 1.32 -12.53 -2.10
C ALA A 77 1.21 -12.50 -3.63
N TRP A 78 1.41 -11.33 -4.25
CA TRP A 78 1.46 -11.21 -5.71
C TRP A 78 2.70 -11.92 -6.27
N ALA A 79 3.89 -11.69 -5.71
CA ALA A 79 5.13 -12.29 -6.20
C ALA A 79 5.12 -13.84 -6.10
N ALA A 80 4.49 -14.39 -5.07
CA ALA A 80 4.44 -15.83 -4.82
C ALA A 80 3.67 -16.64 -5.88
N VAL A 81 2.82 -15.97 -6.67
CA VAL A 81 2.03 -16.62 -7.74
C VAL A 81 2.59 -16.37 -9.13
N GLN A 82 3.78 -15.77 -9.23
CA GLN A 82 4.46 -15.53 -10.50
C GLN A 82 5.34 -16.72 -10.87
N GLU A 83 4.81 -17.62 -11.68
CA GLU A 83 5.49 -18.87 -12.05
C GLU A 83 6.80 -18.63 -12.81
N GLY A 84 7.87 -19.30 -12.39
CA GLY A 84 9.19 -19.21 -13.01
C GLY A 84 9.97 -17.92 -12.71
N GLU A 85 9.45 -17.03 -11.86
CA GLU A 85 10.08 -15.76 -11.54
C GLU A 85 10.64 -15.74 -10.10
N GLU A 86 11.94 -15.46 -9.96
CA GLU A 86 12.55 -15.19 -8.66
C GLU A 86 12.47 -13.70 -8.32
N ARG A 87 12.01 -13.38 -7.10
CA ARG A 87 11.92 -12.00 -6.60
C ARG A 87 12.35 -11.89 -5.15
N LEU A 88 13.10 -10.84 -4.83
CA LEU A 88 13.43 -10.44 -3.46
C LEU A 88 12.42 -9.41 -2.96
N VAL A 89 11.50 -9.82 -2.08
CA VAL A 89 10.58 -8.92 -1.38
C VAL A 89 11.22 -8.49 -0.05
N THR A 90 11.42 -7.19 0.15
CA THR A 90 12.20 -6.67 1.28
C THR A 90 11.70 -5.28 1.73
N GLY A 91 12.39 -4.66 2.68
CA GLY A 91 12.12 -3.29 3.13
C GLY A 91 13.09 -2.84 4.21
N GLU A 92 12.72 -1.79 4.94
CA GLU A 92 13.55 -1.24 6.01
C GLU A 92 13.76 -2.23 7.15
N ALA A 93 14.87 -2.12 7.88
CA ALA A 93 15.20 -3.02 8.99
C ALA A 93 14.08 -3.12 10.04
N ALA A 94 13.42 -2.00 10.35
CA ALA A 94 12.28 -1.98 11.28
C ALA A 94 11.05 -2.73 10.75
N LEU A 95 10.84 -2.79 9.43
CA LEU A 95 9.82 -3.63 8.82
C LEU A 95 10.21 -5.11 8.89
N LEU A 96 11.47 -5.43 8.60
CA LEU A 96 11.98 -6.80 8.61
C LEU A 96 12.06 -7.41 10.02
N ALA A 97 12.06 -6.58 11.06
CA ALA A 97 11.95 -7.01 12.45
C ALA A 97 10.51 -7.34 12.89
N ARG A 98 9.50 -7.17 12.03
CA ARG A 98 8.10 -7.50 12.31
C ARG A 98 7.84 -8.98 11.98
N PRO A 99 6.93 -9.65 12.71
CA PRO A 99 6.57 -11.04 12.44
C PRO A 99 5.83 -11.20 11.09
#